data_AF-A0A8J4AD99-F1
#
_entry.id   AF-A0A8J4AD99-F1
#
_cell.length_a   1.000
_cell.length_b   1.000
_cell.length_c   1.000
_cell.angle_alpha   90.00
_cell.angle_beta   90.00
_cell.angle_gamma   90.00
#
_symmetry.space_group_name_H-M   'P 1'
#
loop_
_entity.id
_entity.type
_entity.pdbx_description
1 polymer ?
#
loop_
_entity_poly.entity_id
_entity_poly.type
_entity_poly.pdbx_seq_one_letter_code
_entity_poly.pdbx_strand_id
1 'polypeptide(L)'
;MTDSSRRSSSRVNIAFTPDATTAAKRLQQRFPFADLVDVARVGTAYALREQLPLNREADFGSANGSNFNVGSVDPHGEMRDLLIALHPEIDEDPYRVIETLMSLGTIALDRKVADGEVLSLRDLIDPSST
;
A
#
# COMPACT_ATOMS: atom_id res chain seq x y z
N MET A 1 -38.03 7.42 5.50
CA MET A 1 -37.19 7.61 6.70
C MET A 1 -35.98 6.70 6.53
N THR A 2 -34.95 7.20 5.84
CA THR A 2 -33.74 6.43 5.51
C THR A 2 -32.68 6.75 6.55
N ASP A 3 -32.51 5.84 7.50
CA ASP A 3 -31.30 5.77 8.32
C ASP A 3 -30.70 4.38 8.10
N SER A 4 -29.75 4.32 7.17
CA SER A 4 -28.79 3.23 7.11
C SER A 4 -27.43 3.83 7.43
N SER A 5 -27.17 3.97 8.73
CA SER A 5 -25.83 3.97 9.27
C SER A 5 -25.06 2.75 8.71
N ARG A 6 -24.34 2.95 7.60
CA ARG A 6 -23.21 2.09 7.23
C ARG A 6 -22.20 2.26 8.36
N ARG A 7 -22.28 1.40 9.38
CA ARG A 7 -21.16 1.20 10.31
C ARG A 7 -20.01 0.64 9.48
N SER A 8 -19.12 1.52 9.02
CA SER A 8 -17.77 1.10 8.63
C SER A 8 -17.17 0.46 9.88
N SER A 9 -17.09 -0.86 9.92
CA SER A 9 -16.32 -1.53 10.96
C SER A 9 -14.88 -1.11 10.71
N SER A 10 -14.31 -0.28 11.59
CA SER A 10 -12.92 0.13 11.48
C SER A 10 -12.06 -1.12 11.37
N ARG A 11 -11.49 -1.38 10.20
CA ARG A 11 -10.65 -2.54 9.96
C ARG A 11 -9.50 -2.48 10.95
N VAL A 12 -9.35 -3.52 11.78
CA VAL A 12 -8.27 -3.58 12.77
C VAL A 12 -6.97 -4.08 12.14
N ASN A 13 -7.08 -4.84 11.05
CA ASN A 13 -5.95 -5.41 10.33
C ASN A 13 -6.10 -5.21 8.82
N ILE A 14 -4.96 -5.11 8.15
CA ILE A 14 -4.80 -5.16 6.70
C ILE A 14 -3.67 -6.12 6.36
N ALA A 15 -3.70 -6.72 5.17
CA ALA A 15 -2.73 -7.74 4.80
C ALA A 15 -2.21 -7.60 3.38
N PHE A 16 -0.93 -7.96 3.20
CA PHE A 16 -0.41 -8.20 1.86
C PHE A 16 -1.10 -9.41 1.22
N THR A 17 -1.05 -9.47 -0.10
CA THR A 17 -1.16 -10.74 -0.83
C THR A 17 0.10 -11.59 -0.60
N PRO A 18 0.09 -12.91 -0.87
CA PRO A 18 1.29 -13.73 -0.81
C PRO A 18 2.43 -13.21 -1.71
N ASP A 19 2.09 -12.72 -2.89
CA ASP A 19 3.06 -12.16 -3.84
C ASP A 19 3.66 -10.85 -3.32
N ALA A 20 2.82 -9.95 -2.80
CA ALA A 20 3.28 -8.73 -2.16
C ALA A 20 4.14 -9.02 -0.92
N THR A 21 3.84 -10.08 -0.17
CA THR A 21 4.71 -10.52 0.95
C THR A 21 6.08 -10.94 0.47
N THR A 22 6.13 -11.66 -0.66
CA THR A 22 7.40 -12.13 -1.25
C THR A 22 8.21 -10.95 -1.78
N ALA A 23 7.56 -10.03 -2.50
CA ALA A 23 8.16 -8.77 -2.96
C ALA A 23 8.68 -7.93 -1.79
N ALA A 24 7.88 -7.77 -0.72
CA ALA A 24 8.26 -6.99 0.45
C ALA A 24 9.53 -7.52 1.13
N LYS A 25 9.65 -8.86 1.24
CA LYS A 25 10.86 -9.50 1.79
C LYS A 25 12.09 -9.26 0.92
N ARG A 26 11.97 -9.28 -0.41
CA ARG A 26 13.07 -8.94 -1.33
C ARG A 26 13.50 -7.48 -1.18
N LEU A 27 12.53 -6.57 -1.12
CA LEU A 27 12.80 -5.14 -0.88
C LEU A 27 13.49 -4.90 0.46
N GLN A 28 13.04 -5.55 1.53
CA GLN A 28 13.67 -5.48 2.86
C GLN A 28 15.10 -6.05 2.86
N GLN A 29 15.38 -7.08 2.06
CA GLN A 29 16.74 -7.60 1.90
C GLN A 29 17.64 -6.65 1.09
N ARG A 30 17.05 -5.89 0.16
CA ARG A 30 17.78 -5.00 -0.74
C ARG A 30 18.05 -3.62 -0.14
N PHE A 31 17.13 -3.10 0.67
CA PHE A 31 17.15 -1.75 1.22
C PHE A 31 17.04 -1.77 2.75
N PRO A 32 17.50 -0.71 3.45
CA PRO A 32 17.59 -0.69 4.91
C PRO A 32 16.23 -0.40 5.58
N PHE A 33 15.18 -1.17 5.25
CA PHE A 33 13.89 -1.11 5.94
C PHE A 33 13.97 -1.84 7.28
N ALA A 34 13.47 -1.22 8.36
CA ALA A 34 13.54 -1.81 9.70
C ALA A 34 12.64 -3.05 9.79
N ASP A 35 11.44 -2.97 9.21
CA ASP A 35 10.46 -4.04 9.19
C ASP A 35 9.62 -4.01 7.90
N LEU A 36 8.65 -4.93 7.79
CA LEU A 36 7.73 -4.98 6.66
C LEU A 36 6.62 -3.91 6.73
N VAL A 37 6.43 -3.25 7.88
CA VAL A 37 5.49 -2.12 8.01
C VAL A 37 6.03 -0.92 7.25
N ASP A 38 7.33 -0.66 7.35
CA ASP A 38 7.99 0.37 6.55
C ASP A 38 7.86 0.09 5.04
N VAL A 39 8.03 -1.17 4.63
CA VAL A 39 7.83 -1.57 3.22
C VAL A 39 6.38 -1.36 2.79
N ALA A 40 5.39 -1.68 3.63
CA ALA A 40 3.98 -1.45 3.32
C ALA A 40 3.64 0.05 3.16
N ARG A 41 4.21 0.91 4.01
CA ARG A 41 4.06 2.37 3.91
C ARG A 41 4.67 2.91 2.62
N VAL A 42 5.90 2.51 2.31
CA VAL A 42 6.56 2.90 1.05
C VAL A 42 5.82 2.36 -0.15
N GLY A 43 5.36 1.10 -0.11
CA GLY A 43 4.51 0.53 -1.15
C GLY A 43 3.25 1.35 -1.39
N THR A 44 2.57 1.80 -0.33
CA THR A 44 1.39 2.66 -0.46
C THR A 44 1.73 4.01 -1.10
N ALA A 45 2.79 4.67 -0.61
CA ALA A 45 3.24 5.95 -1.16
C ALA A 45 3.66 5.83 -2.64
N TYR A 46 4.35 4.75 -2.98
CA TYR A 46 4.75 4.42 -4.35
C TYR A 46 3.52 4.21 -5.25
N ALA A 47 2.53 3.46 -4.79
CA ALA A 47 1.29 3.24 -5.55
C ALA A 47 0.54 4.55 -5.82
N LEU A 48 0.44 5.44 -4.83
CA LEU A 48 -0.17 6.76 -5.00
C LEU A 48 0.61 7.63 -5.99
N ARG A 49 1.94 7.64 -5.89
CA ARG A 49 2.82 8.40 -6.80
C ARG A 49 2.66 7.95 -8.25
N GLU A 50 2.65 6.64 -8.48
CA GLU A 50 2.52 6.03 -9.82
C GLU A 50 1.07 5.94 -10.30
N GLN A 51 0.11 6.48 -9.54
CA GLN A 51 -1.33 6.45 -9.86
C GLN A 51 -1.84 5.03 -10.15
N LEU A 52 -1.39 4.04 -9.36
CA LEU A 52 -1.84 2.66 -9.50
C LEU A 52 -3.33 2.54 -9.19
N PRO A 53 -4.02 1.51 -9.73
CA PRO A 53 -5.44 1.30 -9.50
C PRO A 53 -5.81 1.23 -8.02
N LEU A 54 -6.82 2.01 -7.62
CA LEU A 54 -7.36 2.04 -6.25
C LEU A 54 -8.27 0.84 -5.98
N ASN A 55 -8.95 0.37 -7.03
CA ASN A 55 -9.89 -0.74 -6.99
C ASN A 55 -9.16 -2.08 -6.96
N ARG A 56 -9.74 -3.01 -6.21
CA ARG A 56 -9.25 -4.39 -6.17
C ARG A 56 -9.78 -5.18 -7.38
N GLU A 57 -8.91 -5.44 -8.34
CA GLU A 57 -9.25 -6.31 -9.48
C GLU A 57 -9.47 -7.78 -9.05
N ALA A 58 -10.16 -8.55 -9.90
CA ALA A 58 -10.55 -9.92 -9.59
C ALA A 58 -9.35 -10.86 -9.40
N ASP A 59 -8.23 -10.56 -10.05
CA ASP A 59 -6.97 -11.31 -10.01
C ASP A 59 -5.98 -10.79 -8.95
N PHE A 60 -6.36 -9.80 -8.15
CA PHE A 60 -5.53 -9.23 -7.07
C PHE A 60 -5.00 -10.29 -6.09
N GLY A 61 -5.69 -11.42 -5.95
CA GLY A 61 -5.35 -12.50 -5.02
C GLY A 61 -5.95 -12.30 -3.63
N SER A 62 -5.73 -13.29 -2.76
CA SER A 62 -6.22 -13.26 -1.38
C SER A 62 -5.32 -12.42 -0.48
N ALA A 63 -5.90 -11.59 0.39
CA ALA A 63 -5.19 -10.83 1.42
C ALA A 63 -4.84 -11.74 2.63
N ASN A 64 -4.02 -12.76 2.40
CA ASN A 64 -3.62 -13.77 3.40
C ASN A 64 -2.09 -13.91 3.53
N GLY A 65 -1.34 -12.92 3.05
CA GLY A 65 0.10 -12.81 3.28
C GLY A 65 0.42 -12.26 4.67
N SER A 66 1.52 -11.49 4.78
CA SER A 66 1.85 -10.77 6.01
C SER A 66 0.72 -9.85 6.42
N ASN A 67 0.27 -9.99 7.67
CA ASN A 67 -0.81 -9.23 8.27
C ASN A 67 -0.24 -8.14 9.18
N PHE A 68 -0.90 -6.98 9.17
CA PHE A 68 -0.50 -5.80 9.94
C PHE A 68 -1.69 -5.24 10.70
N ASN A 69 -1.44 -4.78 11.92
CA ASN A 69 -2.42 -3.94 12.60
C ASN A 69 -2.47 -2.57 11.90
N VAL A 70 -3.68 -2.04 11.69
CA VAL A 70 -3.84 -0.72 11.07
C VAL A 70 -3.15 0.37 11.88
N GLY A 71 -3.18 0.32 13.21
CA GLY A 71 -2.46 1.26 14.07
C GLY A 71 -0.93 1.14 14.02
N SER A 72 -0.38 0.05 13.46
CA SER A 72 1.04 -0.04 13.13
C SER A 72 1.35 0.64 11.80
N VAL A 73 0.51 0.44 10.78
CA VAL A 73 0.73 1.02 9.44
C VAL A 73 0.43 2.52 9.44
N ASP A 74 -0.68 2.92 10.04
CA ASP A 74 -1.24 4.27 10.01
C ASP A 74 -1.66 4.70 11.44
N PRO A 75 -0.69 4.96 12.34
CA PRO A 75 -0.94 5.18 13.77
C PRO A 75 -1.83 6.38 14.08
N HIS A 76 -1.83 7.38 13.20
CA HIS A 76 -2.54 8.64 13.38
C HIS A 76 -3.64 8.89 12.34
N GLY A 77 -3.85 7.96 11.40
CA GLY A 77 -4.86 8.14 10.35
C GLY A 77 -4.39 9.00 9.16
N GLU A 78 -3.12 9.42 9.13
CA GLU A 78 -2.60 10.33 8.11
C GLU A 78 -2.60 9.70 6.72
N MET A 79 -2.34 8.39 6.60
CA MET A 79 -2.43 7.71 5.31
C MET A 79 -3.87 7.64 4.81
N ARG A 80 -4.82 7.35 5.70
CA ARG A 80 -6.26 7.40 5.40
C ARG A 80 -6.67 8.81 4.96
N ASP A 81 -6.27 9.82 5.72
CA ASP A 81 -6.67 11.20 5.45
C ASP A 81 -6.07 11.72 4.14
N LEU A 82 -4.83 11.34 3.84
CA LEU A 82 -4.19 11.60 2.54
C LEU A 82 -4.96 10.93 1.39
N LEU A 83 -5.31 9.65 1.53
CA LEU A 83 -6.06 8.93 0.51
C LEU A 83 -7.41 9.62 0.22
N ILE A 84 -8.16 9.99 1.26
CA ILE A 84 -9.45 10.68 1.11
C ILE A 84 -9.28 12.06 0.49
N ALA A 85 -8.21 12.78 0.84
CA ALA A 85 -7.93 14.09 0.27
C ALA A 85 -7.58 14.02 -1.23
N LEU A 86 -6.82 12.99 -1.65
CA LEU A 86 -6.45 12.77 -3.05
C LEU A 86 -7.59 12.19 -3.88
N HIS A 87 -8.43 11.37 -3.27
CA HIS A 87 -9.49 10.60 -3.93
C HIS A 87 -10.82 10.70 -3.17
N PRO A 88 -11.45 11.90 -3.15
CA PRO A 88 -12.73 12.12 -2.45
C PRO A 88 -13.89 11.31 -3.06
N GLU A 89 -13.72 10.73 -4.24
CA GLU A 89 -14.69 9.91 -4.95
C GLU A 89 -14.80 8.45 -4.47
N ILE A 90 -13.88 7.99 -3.61
CA ILE A 90 -13.89 6.60 -3.11
C ILE A 90 -15.11 6.36 -2.21
N ASP A 91 -15.95 5.37 -2.55
CA ASP A 91 -17.05 4.84 -1.70
C ASP A 91 -16.67 3.52 -0.99
N GLU A 92 -15.42 3.06 -1.14
CA GLU A 92 -14.88 1.88 -0.46
C GLU A 92 -14.24 2.25 0.90
N ASP A 93 -14.14 1.29 1.82
CA ASP A 93 -13.39 1.47 3.06
C ASP A 93 -11.94 1.92 2.75
N PRO A 94 -11.49 3.10 3.21
CA PRO A 94 -10.14 3.59 2.95
C PRO A 94 -9.04 2.60 3.30
N TYR A 95 -9.20 1.83 4.38
CA TYR A 95 -8.20 0.83 4.75
C TYR A 95 -8.21 -0.40 3.84
N ARG A 96 -9.30 -0.65 3.13
CA ARG A 96 -9.32 -1.65 2.05
C ARG A 96 -8.62 -1.16 0.79
N VAL A 97 -8.74 0.12 0.48
CA VAL A 97 -7.96 0.74 -0.61
C VAL A 97 -6.47 0.79 -0.25
N ILE A 98 -6.11 1.15 0.99
CA ILE A 98 -4.72 1.09 1.47
C ILE A 98 -4.16 -0.33 1.38
N GLU A 99 -4.93 -1.35 1.76
CA GLU A 99 -4.53 -2.78 1.61
C GLU A 99 -4.25 -3.15 0.14
N THR A 100 -5.04 -2.60 -0.79
CA THR A 100 -4.82 -2.75 -2.24
C THR A 100 -3.53 -2.04 -2.66
N LEU A 101 -3.40 -0.76 -2.32
CA LEU A 101 -2.26 0.09 -2.69
C LEU A 101 -0.93 -0.42 -2.14
N MET A 102 -0.87 -0.81 -0.86
CA MET A 102 0.35 -1.35 -0.28
C MET A 102 0.80 -2.62 -1.02
N SER A 103 -0.13 -3.47 -1.44
CA SER A 103 0.19 -4.70 -2.17
C SER A 103 0.66 -4.41 -3.60
N LEU A 104 -0.11 -3.60 -4.34
CA LEU A 104 0.22 -3.24 -5.73
C LEU A 104 1.53 -2.46 -5.82
N GLY A 105 1.70 -1.45 -4.97
CA GLY A 105 2.89 -0.61 -4.98
C GLY A 105 4.14 -1.36 -4.54
N THR A 106 4.04 -2.28 -3.58
CA THR A 106 5.18 -3.14 -3.19
C THR A 106 5.60 -4.03 -4.36
N ILE A 107 4.65 -4.65 -5.07
CA ILE A 107 4.95 -5.49 -6.23
C ILE A 107 5.54 -4.65 -7.37
N ALA A 108 4.97 -3.47 -7.64
CA ALA A 108 5.44 -2.57 -8.69
C ALA A 108 6.86 -2.07 -8.40
N LEU A 109 7.15 -1.68 -7.16
CA LEU A 109 8.48 -1.25 -6.74
C LEU A 109 9.51 -2.39 -6.84
N ASP A 110 9.17 -3.60 -6.39
CA ASP A 110 10.05 -4.77 -6.51
C ASP A 110 10.40 -5.08 -7.98
N ARG A 111 9.45 -4.92 -8.90
CA ARG A 111 9.71 -5.03 -10.35
C ARG A 111 10.70 -3.98 -10.84
N LYS A 112 10.49 -2.70 -10.50
CA LYS A 112 11.42 -1.62 -10.89
C LYS A 112 12.84 -1.82 -10.34
N VAL A 113 12.95 -2.41 -9.16
CA VAL A 113 14.24 -2.77 -8.56
C VAL A 113 14.87 -3.95 -9.30
N ALA A 114 14.09 -4.96 -9.65
CA ALA A 114 14.55 -6.11 -10.42
C ALA A 114 15.01 -5.73 -11.84
N ASP A 115 14.32 -4.77 -12.46
CA ASP A 115 14.64 -4.25 -13.79
C ASP A 115 15.83 -3.27 -13.78
N GLY A 116 16.35 -2.92 -12.58
CA GLY A 116 17.48 -2.00 -12.42
C GLY A 116 17.13 -0.52 -12.59
N GLU A 117 15.84 -0.19 -12.67
CA GLU A 117 15.34 1.18 -12.76
C GLU A 117 15.41 1.91 -11.41
N VAL A 118 15.30 1.17 -10.30
CA VAL A 118 15.49 1.69 -8.94
C VAL A 118 16.67 0.99 -8.29
N LEU A 119 17.77 1.72 -8.11
CA LEU A 119 19.02 1.22 -7.54
C LEU A 119 19.18 1.63 -6.06
N SER A 120 18.52 2.72 -5.66
CA SER A 120 18.56 3.27 -4.31
C SER A 120 17.21 3.88 -3.91
N LEU A 121 16.96 4.01 -2.60
CA LEU A 121 15.77 4.73 -2.11
C LEU A 121 15.79 6.23 -2.47
N ARG A 122 16.96 6.79 -2.81
CA ARG A 122 17.06 8.19 -3.26
C ARG A 122 16.44 8.39 -4.64
N ASP A 123 16.46 7.35 -5.47
CA ASP A 123 15.88 7.39 -6.82
C ASP A 123 14.35 7.60 -6.73
N LEU A 124 13.74 7.28 -5.59
CA LEU A 124 12.31 7.48 -5.34
C LEU A 124 11.91 8.92 -5.02
N ILE A 125 12.86 9.78 -4.67
CA ILE A 125 12.60 11.18 -4.27
C ILE A 125 13.17 12.20 -5.27
N ASP A 126 13.96 11.74 -6.24
CA ASP A 126 14.50 12.62 -7.27
C ASP A 126 13.48 12.78 -8.42
N PRO A 127 12.96 14.00 -8.67
CA PRO A 127 11.99 14.26 -9.72
C PRO A 127 12.56 14.09 -11.13
N SER A 128 13.87 13.86 -11.29
CA SER A 128 14.52 13.65 -12.59
C SER A 128 14.64 12.18 -13.02
N SER A 129 14.14 11.24 -12.21
CA SER A 129 14.25 9.79 -12.44
C SER A 129 13.15 9.17 -13.32
N THR A 130 12.36 9.97 -14.05
CA THR A 130 11.23 9.50 -14.89
C THR A 130 11.30 10.08 -16.30
#